data_AF-A0A1Q7H9E1-F1
#
_entry.id   AF-A0A1Q7H9E1-F1
#
_cell.length_a   1.000
_cell.length_b   1.000
_cell.length_c   1.000
_cell.angle_alpha   90.00
_cell.angle_beta   90.00
_cell.angle_gamma   90.00
#
_symmetry.space_group_name_H-M   'P 1'
#
loop_
_entity.id
_entity.type
_entity.pdbx_description
1 polymer ?
#
loop_
_entity_poly.entity_id
_entity_poly.type
_entity_poly.pdbx_seq_one_letter_code
_entity_poly.pdbx_strand_id
1 'polypeptide(L)'
;MGRLADGRAVFVPRAAPGERVRLKADGLTLHKSFARGELETVLEPVASRVTPPCQHFSQDRCGGCQLQHLAYDAQLAAKRAIVGDALRRIGKVDVPDPEIVESVEEWRYRTTLHLAVRRSGEPAPSGTTAPMRCSRSWTARSPTSG
;
A
#
# COMPACT_ATOMS: atom_id res chain seq x y z
N MET A 1 8.95 -4.84 5.91
CA MET A 1 9.34 -6.27 5.99
C MET A 1 9.77 -6.54 7.41
N GLY A 2 9.34 -7.66 7.99
CA GLY A 2 9.78 -8.10 9.32
C GLY A 2 10.29 -9.54 9.29
N ARG A 3 10.55 -10.10 10.47
CA ARG A 3 10.92 -11.51 10.64
C ARG A 3 9.99 -12.16 11.67
N LEU A 4 9.49 -13.36 11.37
CA LEU A 4 8.70 -14.16 12.30
C LEU A 4 9.64 -14.95 13.25
N ALA A 5 9.07 -15.48 14.34
CA ALA A 5 9.81 -16.28 15.32
C ALA A 5 10.49 -17.52 14.71
N ASP A 6 9.93 -18.06 13.63
CA ASP A 6 10.48 -19.19 12.89
C ASP A 6 11.59 -18.80 11.87
N GLY A 7 11.99 -17.53 11.85
CA GLY A 7 13.05 -17.02 10.99
C GLY A 7 12.60 -16.60 9.58
N ARG A 8 11.35 -16.85 9.17
CA ARG A 8 10.85 -16.42 7.85
C ARG A 8 10.72 -14.90 7.74
N ALA A 9 11.00 -14.37 6.55
CA ALA A 9 10.67 -13.00 6.21
C ALA A 9 9.14 -12.84 6.13
N VAL A 10 8.59 -11.76 6.69
CA VAL A 10 7.15 -11.45 6.57
C VAL A 10 6.93 -10.10 5.89
N PHE A 11 6.08 -10.11 4.87
CA PHE A 11 5.67 -8.94 4.13
C PHE A 11 4.31 -8.47 4.64
N VAL A 12 4.29 -7.27 5.20
CA VAL A 12 3.09 -6.67 5.81
C VAL A 12 2.85 -5.35 5.11
N PRO A 13 1.89 -5.28 4.17
CA PRO A 13 1.55 -4.03 3.52
C PRO A 13 1.16 -2.95 4.55
N ARG A 14 1.64 -1.72 4.34
CA ARG A 14 1.33 -0.53 5.16
C ARG A 14 1.91 -0.53 6.58
N ALA A 15 2.84 -1.43 6.86
CA ALA A 15 3.73 -1.30 8.00
C ALA A 15 4.97 -0.51 7.57
N ALA A 16 5.42 0.42 8.41
CA ALA A 16 6.64 1.17 8.21
C ALA A 16 7.84 0.47 8.87
N PRO A 17 9.06 0.67 8.37
CA PRO A 17 10.28 0.23 9.06
C PRO A 17 10.35 0.83 10.47
N GLY A 18 10.76 0.03 11.46
CA GLY A 18 10.88 0.48 12.86
C GLY A 18 9.60 0.34 13.69
N GLU A 19 8.47 -0.04 13.09
CA GLU A 19 7.22 -0.20 13.82
C GLU A 19 7.07 -1.57 14.48
N ARG A 20 6.44 -1.57 15.65
CA ARG A 20 5.88 -2.79 16.24
C ARG A 20 4.41 -2.90 15.85
N VAL A 21 4.05 -3.97 15.17
CA VAL A 21 2.69 -4.19 14.65
C VAL A 21 2.11 -5.52 15.11
N ARG A 22 0.79 -5.57 15.22
CA ARG A 22 0.00 -6.80 15.37
C ARG A 22 -0.53 -7.21 14.00
N LEU A 23 -0.34 -8.48 13.67
CA LEU A 23 -0.89 -9.09 12.46
C LEU A 23 -2.22 -9.76 12.82
N LYS A 24 -3.16 -9.77 11.88
CA LYS A 24 -4.40 -10.53 12.04
C LYS A 24 -4.09 -12.02 12.16
N ALA A 25 -4.77 -12.71 13.08
CA ALA A 25 -4.57 -14.14 13.33
C ALA A 25 -4.87 -15.02 12.10
N ASP A 26 -5.92 -14.70 11.35
CA ASP A 26 -6.34 -15.37 10.11
C ASP A 26 -5.71 -14.77 8.84
N GLY A 27 -5.02 -13.64 8.97
CA GLY A 27 -4.42 -12.89 7.86
C GLY A 27 -2.98 -13.28 7.54
N LEU A 28 -2.48 -14.41 8.06
CA LEU A 28 -1.13 -14.89 7.82
C LEU A 28 -1.12 -16.00 6.76
N THR A 29 -0.59 -15.71 5.59
CA THR A 29 -0.34 -16.69 4.53
C THR A 29 1.12 -17.11 4.54
N LEU A 30 1.36 -18.41 4.77
CA LEU A 30 2.69 -18.98 4.83
C LEU A 30 3.13 -19.52 3.45
N HIS A 31 4.36 -19.20 3.07
CA HIS A 31 5.05 -19.80 1.94
C HIS A 31 6.34 -20.50 2.40
N LYS A 32 7.01 -21.21 1.48
CA LYS A 32 8.22 -21.98 1.77
C LYS A 32 9.35 -21.15 2.39
N SER A 33 9.55 -19.91 1.91
CA SER A 33 10.66 -19.05 2.33
C SER A 33 10.24 -17.72 2.97
N PHE A 34 8.95 -17.38 2.92
CA PHE A 34 8.43 -16.12 3.43
C PHE A 34 6.97 -16.26 3.87
N ALA A 35 6.43 -15.23 4.50
CA ALA A 35 5.02 -15.11 4.82
C ALA A 35 4.47 -13.76 4.33
N ARG A 36 3.16 -13.70 4.08
CA ARG A 36 2.42 -12.45 3.95
C ARG A 36 1.48 -12.30 5.13
N GLY A 37 1.48 -11.13 5.76
CA GLY A 37 0.63 -10.82 6.89
C GLY A 37 -0.29 -9.65 6.59
N GLU A 38 -1.52 -9.72 7.07
CA GLU A 38 -2.40 -8.55 7.14
C GLU A 38 -2.13 -7.76 8.42
N LEU A 39 -1.88 -6.45 8.26
CA LEU A 39 -1.82 -5.51 9.37
C LEU A 39 -3.19 -5.39 10.04
N GLU A 40 -3.24 -5.70 11.34
CA GLU A 40 -4.39 -5.47 12.22
C GLU A 40 -4.27 -4.14 12.94
N THR A 41 -3.16 -3.91 13.64
CA THR A 41 -2.96 -2.68 14.43
C THR A 41 -1.47 -2.34 14.54
N VAL A 42 -1.15 -1.06 14.53
CA VAL A 42 0.20 -0.56 14.86
C VAL A 42 0.24 -0.32 16.37
N LEU A 43 1.12 -1.03 17.08
CA LEU A 43 1.25 -0.95 18.53
C LEU A 43 2.21 0.17 18.95
N GLU A 44 3.31 0.30 18.21
CA GLU A 44 4.31 1.35 18.41
C GLU A 44 4.58 1.99 17.04
N PRO A 45 3.92 3.11 16.73
CA PRO A 45 4.14 3.82 15.48
C PRO A 45 5.48 4.54 15.50
N VAL A 46 6.10 4.67 14.32
CA VAL A 46 7.25 5.57 14.15
C VAL A 46 6.79 7.03 14.10
N ALA A 47 7.68 7.96 14.48
CA ALA A 47 7.37 9.39 14.49
C ALA A 47 6.97 9.94 13.11
N SER A 48 7.46 9.33 12.03
CA SER A 48 7.13 9.70 10.65
C SER A 48 5.84 9.06 10.13
N ARG A 49 5.11 8.28 10.95
CA ARG A 49 3.79 7.77 10.56
C ARG A 49 2.77 8.91 10.61
N VAL A 50 2.02 9.06 9.53
CA VAL A 50 0.92 10.04 9.41
C VAL A 50 -0.39 9.34 9.11
N THR A 51 -1.50 10.02 9.43
CA THR A 51 -2.83 9.58 9.01
C THR A 51 -2.95 9.78 7.49
N PRO A 52 -3.19 8.70 6.71
CA PRO A 52 -3.38 8.82 5.27
C PRO A 52 -4.58 9.72 4.95
N PRO A 53 -4.45 10.75 4.10
CA PRO A 53 -5.57 11.65 3.78
C PRO A 53 -6.62 10.99 2.87
N CYS A 54 -6.25 9.94 2.14
CA CYS A 54 -7.21 9.18 1.33
C CYS A 54 -7.93 8.12 2.16
N GLN A 55 -9.23 8.27 2.36
CA GLN A 55 -10.07 7.28 3.05
C GLN A 55 -9.97 5.86 2.44
N HIS A 56 -9.83 5.77 1.11
CA HIS A 56 -9.75 4.49 0.40
C HIS A 56 -8.43 3.75 0.66
N PHE A 57 -7.37 4.45 1.08
CA PHE A 57 -6.12 3.83 1.51
C PHE A 57 -6.36 2.95 2.73
N SER A 58 -7.11 3.46 3.71
CA SER A 58 -7.38 2.76 4.98
C SER A 58 -8.59 1.82 4.88
N GLN A 59 -9.71 2.27 4.32
CA GLN A 59 -11.00 1.57 4.34
C GLN A 59 -11.08 0.45 3.30
N ASP A 60 -10.98 0.81 2.02
CA ASP A 60 -11.17 -0.14 0.90
C ASP A 60 -9.90 -0.87 0.52
N ARG A 61 -8.81 -0.55 1.21
CA ARG A 61 -7.47 -1.02 0.91
C ARG A 61 -7.07 -0.81 -0.56
N CYS A 62 -7.47 0.31 -1.15
CA CYS A 62 -7.12 0.71 -2.52
C CYS A 62 -5.62 0.52 -2.82
N GLY A 63 -5.32 -0.09 -3.98
CA GLY A 63 -3.95 -0.33 -4.44
C GLY A 63 -3.29 0.87 -5.13
N GLY A 64 -3.97 2.02 -5.21
CA GLY A 64 -3.48 3.19 -5.94
C GLY A 64 -2.30 3.92 -5.27
N CYS A 65 -2.16 3.79 -3.95
CA CYS A 65 -1.04 4.38 -3.21
C CYS A 65 -0.52 3.39 -2.16
N GLN A 66 0.79 3.31 -1.98
CA GLN A 66 1.45 2.34 -1.11
C GLN A 66 1.99 2.97 0.19
N LEU A 67 2.39 4.25 0.14
CA LEU A 67 3.17 4.90 1.20
C LEU A 67 2.47 6.07 1.91
N GLN A 68 1.16 6.31 1.70
CA GLN A 68 0.45 7.44 2.32
C GLN A 68 0.40 7.44 3.86
N HIS A 69 0.84 6.36 4.49
CA HIS A 69 0.97 6.25 5.94
C HIS A 69 2.30 6.81 6.47
N LEU A 70 3.15 7.34 5.60
CA LEU A 70 4.43 7.96 5.92
C LEU A 70 4.40 9.44 5.57
N ALA A 71 5.01 10.27 6.40
CA ALA A 71 5.36 11.64 6.08
C ALA A 71 6.23 11.69 4.82
N TYR A 72 6.15 12.79 4.07
CA TYR A 72 6.71 12.87 2.72
C TYR A 72 8.23 12.64 2.68
N ASP A 73 8.95 13.23 3.63
CA ASP A 73 10.39 13.01 3.87
C ASP A 73 10.74 11.52 4.07
N ALA A 74 9.94 10.81 4.87
CA ALA A 74 10.09 9.37 5.09
C ALA A 74 9.74 8.55 3.85
N GLN A 75 8.79 9.00 3.01
CA GLN A 75 8.53 8.38 1.72
C GLN A 75 9.74 8.50 0.79
N LEU A 76 10.38 9.67 0.73
CA LEU A 76 11.58 9.89 -0.07
C LEU A 76 12.73 9.02 0.43
N ALA A 77 13.01 9.02 1.74
CA ALA A 77 14.04 8.18 2.35
C ALA A 77 13.81 6.69 2.06
N ALA A 78 12.57 6.21 2.17
CA ALA A 78 12.23 4.83 1.82
C ALA A 78 12.48 4.52 0.34
N LYS A 79 12.13 5.42 -0.59
CA LYS A 79 12.41 5.26 -2.03
C LYS A 79 13.91 5.22 -2.32
N ARG A 80 14.70 6.12 -1.72
CA ARG A 80 16.18 6.15 -1.83
C ARG A 80 16.77 4.80 -1.44
N ALA A 81 16.39 4.30 -0.26
CA ALA A 81 16.87 3.01 0.25
C ALA A 81 16.43 1.82 -0.63
N ILE A 82 15.19 1.80 -1.13
CA ILE A 82 14.70 0.73 -2.02
C ILE A 82 15.50 0.68 -3.31
N VAL A 83 15.74 1.83 -3.95
CA VAL A 83 16.48 1.89 -5.22
C VAL A 83 17.95 1.53 -4.98
N GLY A 84 18.58 2.11 -3.96
CA GLY A 84 19.98 1.79 -3.61
C GLY A 84 20.18 0.31 -3.31
N ASP A 85 19.27 -0.30 -2.53
CA ASP A 85 19.32 -1.74 -2.21
C ASP A 85 19.16 -2.61 -3.47
N ALA A 86 18.27 -2.23 -4.39
CA ALA A 86 18.12 -2.93 -5.66
C ALA A 86 19.39 -2.86 -6.52
N LEU A 87 20.03 -1.68 -6.62
CA LEU A 87 21.28 -1.50 -7.36
C LEU A 87 22.41 -2.35 -6.79
N ARG A 88 22.59 -2.36 -5.46
CA ARG A 88 23.62 -3.16 -4.80
C ARG A 88 23.35 -4.66 -4.87
N ARG A 89 22.13 -5.11 -4.53
CA ARG A 89 21.82 -6.54 -4.39
C ARG A 89 21.56 -7.23 -5.71
N ILE A 90 20.81 -6.60 -6.61
CA ILE A 90 20.41 -7.17 -7.90
C ILE A 90 21.38 -6.73 -8.98
N GLY A 91 21.65 -5.42 -9.07
CA GLY A 91 22.55 -4.85 -10.07
C GLY A 91 24.03 -5.13 -9.84
N LYS A 92 24.42 -5.53 -8.61
CA LYS A 92 25.82 -5.74 -8.20
C LYS A 92 26.70 -4.50 -8.38
N VAL A 93 26.09 -3.32 -8.27
CA VAL A 93 26.79 -2.03 -8.36
C VAL A 93 26.89 -1.44 -6.94
N ASP A 94 28.12 -1.22 -6.47
CA ASP A 94 28.35 -0.61 -5.17
C ASP A 94 28.27 0.91 -5.26
N VAL A 95 27.10 1.45 -4.93
CA VAL A 95 26.80 2.89 -4.95
C VAL A 95 26.02 3.27 -3.70
N PRO A 96 26.15 4.53 -3.25
CA PRO A 96 25.29 5.07 -2.20
C PRO A 96 23.83 5.10 -2.64
N ASP A 97 22.93 5.33 -1.69
CA ASP A 97 21.53 5.53 -2.01
C ASP A 97 21.36 6.77 -2.89
N PRO A 98 20.69 6.67 -4.05
CA PRO A 98 20.61 7.77 -5.00
C PRO A 98 19.73 8.88 -4.45
N GLU A 99 19.97 10.11 -4.90
CA GLU A 99 19.04 11.20 -4.67
C GLU A 99 17.73 10.97 -5.45
N ILE A 100 16.62 11.39 -4.85
CA ILE A 100 15.30 11.30 -5.46
C ILE A 100 14.82 12.72 -5.68
N VAL A 101 14.46 13.02 -6.93
CA VAL A 101 13.81 14.27 -7.29
C VAL A 101 12.41 14.28 -6.69
N GLU A 102 12.15 15.29 -5.88
CA GLU A 102 10.88 15.47 -5.19
C GLU A 102 9.80 15.92 -6.19
N SER A 103 8.55 15.62 -5.85
CA SER A 103 7.43 16.12 -6.63
C SER A 103 7.16 17.56 -6.25
N VAL A 104 6.85 18.40 -7.24
CA VAL A 104 6.41 19.78 -7.01
C VAL A 104 5.11 19.81 -6.19
N GLU A 105 4.23 18.83 -6.43
CA GLU A 105 2.93 18.71 -5.76
C GLU A 105 2.76 17.31 -5.18
N GLU A 106 2.70 17.18 -3.86
CA GLU A 106 2.52 15.89 -3.18
C GLU A 106 1.13 15.28 -3.44
N TRP A 107 0.14 16.13 -3.74
CA TRP A 107 -1.26 15.77 -3.84
C TRP A 107 -1.85 16.19 -5.18
N ARG A 108 -2.85 15.42 -5.65
CA ARG A 108 -3.64 15.74 -6.86
C ARG A 108 -2.81 15.91 -8.13
N TYR A 109 -1.55 15.46 -8.15
CA TYR A 109 -0.65 15.56 -9.30
C TYR A 109 -1.07 14.66 -10.49
N ARG A 110 -1.91 13.63 -10.24
CA ARG A 110 -2.34 12.69 -11.27
C ARG A 110 -3.45 13.30 -12.13
N THR A 111 -3.18 13.52 -13.40
CA THR A 111 -4.12 14.08 -14.39
C THR A 111 -5.04 13.05 -15.03
N THR A 112 -4.67 11.77 -15.01
CA THR A 112 -5.45 10.68 -15.64
C THR A 112 -5.68 9.54 -14.67
N LEU A 113 -6.91 9.01 -14.65
CA LEU A 113 -7.28 7.91 -13.79
C LEU A 113 -8.10 6.88 -14.59
N HIS A 114 -7.71 5.61 -14.50
CA HIS A 114 -8.43 4.49 -15.11
C HIS A 114 -9.22 3.75 -14.03
N LEU A 115 -10.54 3.66 -14.22
CA LEU A 115 -11.45 2.94 -13.31
C LEU A 115 -11.93 1.67 -13.98
N ALA A 116 -11.70 0.54 -13.33
CA ALA A 116 -12.40 -0.69 -13.64
C ALA A 116 -13.81 -0.59 -13.03
N VAL A 117 -14.83 -0.60 -13.88
CA VAL A 117 -16.24 -0.58 -13.46
C VAL A 117 -16.78 -2.00 -13.47
N ARG A 118 -17.53 -2.35 -12.43
CA ARG A 118 -18.25 -3.63 -12.34
C ARG A 118 -19.68 -3.41 -11.92
N ARG A 119 -20.56 -4.32 -12.33
CA ARG A 119 -21.90 -4.37 -11.78
C ARG A 119 -21.84 -4.90 -10.35
N SER A 120 -22.58 -4.26 -9.45
CA SER A 120 -22.71 -4.72 -8.07
C SER A 120 -23.36 -6.11 -8.04
N GLY A 121 -22.70 -7.09 -7.44
CA GLY A 121 -23.22 -8.45 -7.26
C GLY A 121 -22.54 -9.54 -8.13
N GLU A 122 -21.68 -9.16 -9.08
CA GLU A 122 -20.90 -10.13 -9.86
C GLU A 122 -19.57 -10.50 -9.17
N PRO A 123 -19.17 -11.78 -9.18
CA PRO A 123 -17.88 -12.20 -8.64
C PRO A 123 -16.72 -11.59 -9.45
N ALA A 124 -15.65 -11.22 -8.76
CA ALA A 124 -14.45 -10.75 -9.43
C ALA A 124 -13.79 -11.90 -10.24
N PRO A 125 -13.46 -11.71 -11.52
CA PRO A 125 -12.57 -12.60 -12.25
C PRO A 125 -11.21 -12.60 -11.58
N SER A 126 -10.61 -13.79 -11.56
CA SER A 126 -9.30 -14.07 -11.01
C SER A 126 -8.24 -13.09 -11.54
N GLY A 127 -7.47 -12.48 -10.64
CA GLY A 127 -6.36 -11.59 -10.99
C GLY A 127 -6.69 -10.09 -11.02
N THR A 128 -7.93 -9.68 -10.71
CA THR A 128 -8.22 -8.25 -10.51
C THR A 128 -7.79 -7.82 -9.10
N THR A 129 -7.13 -6.66 -8.97
CA THR A 129 -6.95 -5.97 -7.68
C THR A 129 -8.30 -5.86 -6.98
N ALA A 130 -8.35 -6.10 -5.66
CA ALA A 130 -9.57 -6.00 -4.87
C ALA A 130 -10.35 -4.73 -5.27
N PRO A 131 -11.63 -4.85 -5.67
CA PRO A 131 -12.38 -3.71 -6.16
C PRO A 131 -12.43 -2.66 -5.05
N MET A 132 -12.26 -1.38 -5.42
CA MET A 132 -12.74 -0.31 -4.54
C MET A 132 -14.21 -0.60 -4.25
N ARG A 133 -14.53 -0.95 -3.00
CA ARG A 133 -15.92 -1.08 -2.56
C ARG A 133 -16.46 0.33 -2.47
N CYS A 134 -17.07 0.82 -3.55
CA CYS A 134 -17.86 2.03 -3.49
C CYS A 134 -19.12 1.71 -2.66
N SER A 135 -19.07 1.99 -1.36
CA SER A 135 -20.17 1.74 -0.42
C SER A 135 -21.31 2.76 -0.55
N ARG A 136 -21.17 3.79 -1.39
CA ARG A 136 -22.25 4.70 -1.72
C ARG A 136 -22.98 4.16 -2.94
N SER A 137 -24.16 3.59 -2.71
CA SER A 137 -25.17 3.35 -3.75
C SER A 137 -25.46 4.66 -4.47
N TRP A 138 -24.84 4.88 -5.63
CA TRP A 138 -25.32 5.86 -6.58
C TRP A 138 -26.51 5.21 -7.28
N THR A 139 -27.71 5.47 -6.77
CA THR A 139 -28.93 5.24 -7.55
C THR A 139 -28.88 6.20 -8.72
N ALA A 140 -28.60 5.67 -9.91
CA ALA A 140 -28.89 6.36 -11.15
C ALA A 140 -30.39 6.71 -11.12
N ARG A 141 -30.72 7.97 -10.91
CA ARG A 141 -32.07 8.46 -11.20
C ARG A 141 -32.23 8.35 -12.71
N SER A 142 -33.03 7.39 -13.15
CA SER A 142 -33.51 7.31 -14.52
C SER A 142 -34.08 8.67 -14.92
N PRO A 143 -33.79 9.20 -16.12
CA PRO A 143 -34.49 10.36 -16.61
C PRO A 143 -35.94 9.96 -16.81
N THR A 144 -36.85 10.55 -16.03
CA THR A 144 -38.27 10.52 -16.33
C THR A 144 -38.47 11.18 -17.68
N SER A 145 -38.87 10.39 -18.67
CA SER A 145 -39.41 10.86 -19.94
C SER A 145 -40.65 11.69 -19.67
N GLY A 146 -40.57 12.99 -19.99
CA GLY A 146 -41.71 13.89 -20.19
C GLY A 146 -41.79 14.29 -21.64
#